data_AF-A0A9L0JAP7-F1
#
_entry.id   AF-A0A9L0JAP7-F1
#
_cell.length_a   1.000
_cell.length_b   1.000
_cell.length_c   1.000
_cell.angle_alpha   90.00
_cell.angle_beta   90.00
_cell.angle_gamma   90.00
#
_symmetry.space_group_name_H-M   'P 1'
#
loop_
_entity.id
_entity.type
_entity.pdbx_description
1 polymer ?
#
loop_
_entity_poly.entity_id
_entity_poly.type
_entity_poly.pdbx_seq_one_letter_code
_entity_poly.pdbx_strand_id
1 'polypeptide(L)' 'MTSPADSCIQFTRHASDVLLNLNRLRSRDILTDVVIVVSREQFRAHKTVLMACR' A
#
# COMPACT_ATOMS: atom_id res chain seq x y z
N MET A 1 -1.21 30.08 -18.31
CA MET A 1 -1.90 28.79 -18.16
C MET A 1 -1.70 28.35 -16.71
N THR A 2 -2.75 28.27 -15.90
CA THR A 2 -2.66 27.75 -14.54
C THR A 2 -2.32 26.26 -14.61
N SER A 3 -1.31 25.84 -13.86
CA SER A 3 -1.00 24.43 -13.76
C SER A 3 -2.13 23.72 -13.02
N PRO A 4 -2.42 22.44 -13.29
CA PRO A 4 -3.39 21.70 -12.49
C PRO A 4 -3.02 21.63 -11.00
N ALA A 5 -1.75 21.87 -10.65
CA ALA A 5 -1.32 22.00 -9.25
C ALA A 5 -1.87 23.27 -8.58
N ASP A 6 -2.12 24.34 -9.33
CA ASP A 6 -2.61 25.62 -8.80
C ASP A 6 -4.11 25.57 -8.40
N SER A 7 -4.83 24.54 -8.84
CA SER A 7 -6.24 24.29 -8.48
C SER A 7 -6.45 23.09 -7.56
N CYS A 8 -5.38 22.40 -7.14
CA CYS A 8 -5.46 21.17 -6.36
C CYS A 8 -4.93 21.34 -4.93
N ILE A 9 -5.54 20.63 -3.98
CA ILE A 9 -5.03 20.52 -2.61
C ILE A 9 -4.09 19.30 -2.54
N GLN A 10 -2.82 19.55 -2.24
CA GLN A 10 -1.86 18.48 -2.02
C GLN A 10 -1.88 17.99 -0.56
N PHE A 11 -2.20 16.71 -0.37
CA PHE A 11 -2.09 16.07 0.94
C PHE A 11 -0.70 15.47 1.13
N THR A 12 0.16 16.17 1.87
CA THR A 12 1.57 15.78 2.05
C THR A 12 1.77 14.52 2.88
N ARG A 13 0.81 14.12 3.72
CA ARG A 13 0.88 12.90 4.56
C ARG A 13 0.05 11.72 4.03
N HIS A 14 -0.77 11.93 3.00
CA HIS A 14 -1.75 10.94 2.56
C HIS A 14 -1.10 9.60 2.17
N ALA A 15 0.02 9.63 1.45
CA ALA A 15 0.72 8.42 1.06
C ALA A 15 1.19 7.59 2.28
N SER A 16 1.73 8.25 3.30
CA SER A 16 2.15 7.59 4.54
C SER A 16 0.97 7.00 5.30
N ASP A 17 -0.15 7.72 5.39
CA ASP A 17 -1.37 7.26 6.06
C ASP A 17 -1.99 6.05 5.33
N VAL A 18 -2.01 6.07 3.99
CA VAL A 18 -2.47 4.94 3.16
C VAL A 18 -1.59 3.71 3.40
N LEU A 19 -0.26 3.86 3.36
CA LEU A 19 0.66 2.74 3.57
C LEU A 19 0.55 2.16 4.98
N LEU A 20 0.41 3.03 6.00
CA LEU A 20 0.18 2.61 7.38
C LEU A 20 -1.10 1.77 7.51
N ASN A 21 -2.18 2.19 6.85
CA ASN A 21 -3.44 1.46 6.88
C ASN A 21 -3.38 0.13 6.11
N LEU A 22 -2.68 0.08 4.97
CA LEU A 22 -2.44 -1.19 4.25
C LEU A 22 -1.67 -2.19 5.13
N ASN A 23 -0.67 -1.74 5.89
CA ASN A 23 0.03 -2.60 6.83
C ASN A 23 -0.88 -3.10 7.97
N ARG A 24 -1.78 -2.24 8.49
CA ARG A 24 -2.80 -2.64 9.50
C ARG A 24 -3.78 -3.66 8.95
N LEU A 25 -4.15 -3.57 7.67
CA LEU A 25 -4.98 -4.58 7.00
C LEU A 25 -4.23 -5.90 6.86
N ARG A 26 -2.95 -5.84 6.44
CA ARG A 26 -2.08 -7.03 6.33
C ARG A 26 -1.91 -7.74 7.67
N SER A 27 -1.69 -7.00 8.77
CA SER A 27 -1.54 -7.60 10.11
C SER A 27 -2.81 -8.26 10.65
N ARG A 28 -3.99 -7.90 10.10
CA ARG A 28 -5.30 -8.48 10.44
C ARG A 28 -5.78 -9.48 9.38
N ASP A 29 -4.95 -9.74 8.38
CA ASP A 29 -5.25 -10.64 7.28
C ASP A 29 -6.47 -10.25 6.41
N ILE A 30 -6.74 -8.95 6.34
CA ILE A 30 -7.87 -8.39 5.60
C ILE A 30 -7.43 -8.09 4.16
N LEU A 31 -8.16 -8.65 3.21
CA LEU A 31 -7.94 -8.49 1.76
C LEU A 31 -6.54 -8.91 1.29
N THR A 32 -5.84 -9.75 2.06
CA THR A 32 -4.60 -10.38 1.61
C THR A 32 -4.92 -11.40 0.53
N ASP A 33 -4.45 -11.15 -0.69
CA ASP A 33 -4.82 -11.88 -1.91
C ASP A 33 -3.67 -12.73 -2.48
N VAL A 34 -2.53 -12.78 -1.76
CA VAL A 34 -1.38 -13.62 -2.05
C VAL A 34 -0.74 -14.17 -0.78
N VAL A 35 -0.22 -15.39 -0.87
CA VAL A 35 0.67 -16.00 0.12
C VAL A 35 2.01 -16.26 -0.56
N ILE A 36 3.08 -15.68 -0.03
CA ILE A 36 4.46 -15.94 -0.47
C ILE A 36 5.04 -16.98 0.48
N VAL A 37 5.61 -18.05 -0.08
CA VAL A 37 6.29 -19.08 0.70
C VAL A 37 7.80 -18.93 0.51
N VAL A 38 8.53 -18.69 1.59
CA VAL A 38 10.00 -18.57 1.58
C VAL A 38 10.55 -19.47 2.69
N SER A 39 11.43 -20.41 2.35
CA SER A 39 12.08 -21.30 3.33
C SER A 39 11.09 -21.98 4.31
N ARG A 40 9.92 -22.39 3.81
CA ARG A 40 8.78 -22.99 4.56
C ARG A 40 7.96 -22.01 5.43
N GLU A 41 8.32 -20.75 5.49
CA GLU A 41 7.51 -19.70 6.12
C GLU A 41 6.50 -19.11 5.13
N GLN A 42 5.34 -18.68 5.63
CA GLN A 42 4.26 -18.12 4.82
C GLN A 42 4.02 -16.65 5.17
N PHE A 43 3.98 -15.81 4.14
CA PHE A 43 3.76 -14.37 4.27
C PHE A 43 2.52 -13.97 3.48
N ARG A 44 1.50 -13.50 4.18
CA ARG A 44 0.28 -12.98 3.56
C ARG A 44 0.45 -11.49 3.27
N ALA A 45 0.09 -11.08 2.06
CA ALA A 45 0.33 -9.73 1.56
C ALA A 45 -0.75 -9.30 0.56
N HIS A 46 -0.66 -8.05 0.12
CA HIS A 46 -1.46 -7.48 -0.97
C HIS A 46 -0.61 -7.46 -2.24
N LYS A 47 -1.08 -8.09 -3.33
CA LYS A 47 -0.37 -8.08 -4.62
C LYS A 47 -0.06 -6.68 -5.10
N THR A 48 -1.01 -5.75 -4.94
CA THR A 48 -0.87 -4.36 -5.38
C THR A 48 0.30 -3.65 -4.70
N VAL A 49 0.52 -3.90 -3.40
CA VAL A 49 1.64 -3.32 -2.64
C VAL A 49 2.97 -3.91 -3.13
N LEU A 50 3.03 -5.22 -3.32
CA LEU A 50 4.24 -5.90 -3.83
C LEU A 50 4.62 -5.40 -5.23
N MET A 51 3.65 -5.22 -6.12
CA MET A 51 3.88 -4.72 -7.47
C MET A 51 4.31 -3.24 -7.52
N ALA A 52 3.95 -2.44 -6.51
CA ALA A 52 4.33 -1.04 -6.43
C ALA A 52 5.77 -0.83 -5.96
N CYS A 53 6.31 -1.74 -5.14
CA CYS A 53 7.60 -1.60 -4.46
C CYS A 53 8.78 -2.27 -5.20
N ARG A 54 8.94 -2.04 -6.51
CA ARG A 54 9.98 -2.66 -7.37
C ARG A 54 11.31 -2.98 -6.68
#